data_AF-A0A257JMM0-F1
#
_entry.id   AF-A0A257JMM0-F1
#
_cell.length_a   1.000
_cell.length_b   1.000
_cell.length_c   1.000
_cell.angle_alpha   90.00
_cell.angle_beta   90.00
_cell.angle_gamma   90.00
#
_symmetry.space_group_name_H-M   'P 1'
#
loop_
_entity.id
_entity.type
_entity.pdbx_description
1 polymer ?
#
loop_
_entity_poly.entity_id
_entity_poly.type
_entity_poly.pdbx_seq_one_letter_code
_entity_poly.pdbx_strand_id
1 'polypeptide(L)'
;MAYVAVKGGERAITNAHAWLGEVRRGDASVPELSVAQIREQMSLAVDRVMAEGSCYDPDLAALAIKQSRGDLPEAIFLLRAYRTTLPRFGASTPIETANMAVQRRVSAAFKDIPGGQVLGPTFDYTHRLLDFKLAAEGGHDVPPAQVFEEVMPTQLATIAQVFAHEGLLEGDPVTDTSAQPYDLTREPMAFPADRDQRLQALARGDEGFLLSLAYSSQRGWGSTHPLCGEIRMGEVSVGFTPDEL
;
A
#
# COMPACT_ATOMS: atom_id res chain seq x y z
N MET A 1 -45.21 -39.22 4.11
CA MET A 1 -43.78 -39.53 3.94
C MET A 1 -42.99 -38.57 4.81
N ALA A 2 -42.09 -39.08 5.66
CA ALA A 2 -41.23 -38.23 6.48
C ALA A 2 -39.94 -37.92 5.71
N TYR A 3 -39.47 -36.67 5.77
CA TYR A 3 -38.16 -36.28 5.26
C TYR A 3 -37.07 -36.77 6.24
N VAL A 4 -35.95 -37.27 5.71
CA VAL A 4 -34.79 -37.72 6.50
C VAL A 4 -33.59 -36.86 6.11
N ALA A 5 -32.85 -36.38 7.11
CA ALA A 5 -31.65 -35.59 6.86
C ALA A 5 -30.54 -36.45 6.23
N VAL A 6 -29.93 -35.93 5.16
CA VAL A 6 -28.79 -36.55 4.47
C VAL A 6 -27.59 -35.61 4.49
N LYS A 7 -26.37 -36.16 4.57
CA LYS A 7 -25.14 -35.38 4.46
C LYS A 7 -24.88 -35.01 2.99
N GLY A 8 -24.66 -33.72 2.73
CA GLY A 8 -24.35 -33.22 1.37
C GLY A 8 -23.38 -32.03 1.33
N GLY A 9 -23.04 -31.44 2.48
CA GLY A 9 -22.26 -30.19 2.55
C GLY A 9 -20.85 -30.29 1.96
N GLU A 10 -20.07 -31.30 2.36
CA GLU A 10 -18.69 -31.49 1.89
C GLU A 10 -18.61 -31.66 0.36
N ARG A 11 -19.51 -32.45 -0.21
CA ARG A 11 -19.60 -32.63 -1.66
C ARG A 11 -19.99 -31.34 -2.37
N ALA A 12 -20.92 -30.56 -1.81
CA ALA A 12 -21.29 -29.26 -2.35
C ALA A 12 -20.12 -28.27 -2.34
N ILE A 13 -19.37 -28.20 -1.22
CA ILE A 13 -18.19 -27.33 -1.08
C ILE A 13 -17.10 -27.73 -2.09
N THR A 14 -16.80 -29.02 -2.21
CA THR A 14 -15.77 -29.52 -3.14
C THR A 14 -16.11 -29.14 -4.58
N ASN A 15 -17.35 -29.35 -5.00
CA ASN A 15 -17.80 -28.98 -6.34
C ASN A 15 -17.78 -27.46 -6.55
N ALA A 16 -18.15 -26.68 -5.53
CA ALA A 16 -18.09 -25.22 -5.59
C ALA A 16 -16.64 -24.72 -5.76
N HIS A 17 -15.66 -25.32 -5.07
CA HIS A 17 -14.26 -24.97 -5.24
C HIS A 17 -13.70 -25.35 -6.61
N ALA A 18 -14.07 -26.53 -7.14
CA ALA A 18 -13.70 -26.95 -8.48
C ALA A 18 -14.25 -25.96 -9.53
N TRP A 19 -15.53 -25.59 -9.39
CA TRP A 19 -16.16 -24.60 -10.26
C TRP A 19 -15.52 -23.21 -10.11
N LEU A 20 -15.19 -22.77 -8.88
CA LEU A 20 -14.46 -21.53 -8.67
C LEU A 20 -13.10 -21.53 -9.38
N GLY A 21 -12.40 -22.66 -9.37
CA GLY A 21 -11.14 -22.84 -10.10
C GLY A 21 -11.30 -22.71 -11.61
N GLU A 22 -12.35 -23.31 -12.18
CA GLU A 22 -12.70 -23.17 -13.60
C GLU A 22 -13.04 -21.71 -13.96
N VAL A 23 -13.89 -21.06 -13.16
CA VAL A 23 -14.27 -19.65 -13.38
C VAL A 23 -13.07 -18.72 -13.21
N ARG A 24 -12.14 -19.00 -12.28
CA ARG A 24 -10.89 -18.26 -12.16
C ARG A 24 -10.03 -18.38 -13.42
N ARG A 25 -9.93 -19.58 -14.00
CA ARG A 25 -9.15 -19.81 -15.21
C ARG A 25 -9.77 -19.12 -16.43
N GLY A 26 -11.09 -19.12 -16.55
CA GLY A 26 -11.80 -18.56 -17.71
C GLY A 26 -11.58 -19.38 -18.98
N ASP A 27 -11.74 -18.74 -20.15
CA ASP A 27 -11.53 -19.39 -21.45
C ASP A 27 -10.06 -19.84 -21.61
N ALA A 28 -9.87 -21.13 -21.89
CA ALA A 28 -8.56 -21.73 -22.08
C ALA A 28 -7.86 -21.25 -23.37
N SER A 29 -8.60 -20.68 -24.32
CA SER A 29 -8.05 -20.05 -25.53
C SER A 29 -7.29 -18.77 -25.21
N VAL A 30 -7.63 -18.09 -24.12
CA VAL A 30 -6.93 -16.90 -23.63
C VAL A 30 -5.73 -17.34 -22.79
N PRO A 31 -4.53 -16.77 -23.02
CA PRO A 31 -3.36 -17.03 -22.20
C PRO A 31 -3.64 -16.77 -20.71
N GLU A 32 -3.16 -17.67 -19.85
CA GLU A 32 -3.33 -17.51 -18.41
C GLU A 32 -2.50 -16.31 -17.90
N LEU A 33 -3.08 -15.50 -17.01
CA LEU A 33 -2.36 -14.45 -16.30
C LEU A 33 -1.21 -15.06 -15.47
N SER A 34 0.01 -14.61 -15.74
CA SER A 34 1.16 -14.90 -14.89
C SER A 34 1.21 -13.99 -13.67
N VAL A 35 1.84 -14.45 -12.59
CA VAL A 35 2.07 -13.61 -11.39
C VAL A 35 2.94 -12.40 -11.75
N ALA A 36 3.95 -12.60 -12.61
CA ALA A 36 4.81 -11.51 -13.09
C ALA A 36 4.02 -10.42 -13.84
N GLN A 37 3.06 -10.78 -14.71
CA GLN A 37 2.21 -9.78 -15.38
C GLN A 37 1.43 -8.92 -14.38
N ILE A 38 0.84 -9.54 -13.35
CA ILE A 38 0.09 -8.81 -12.32
C ILE A 38 1.03 -7.91 -11.50
N ARG A 39 2.18 -8.45 -11.08
CA ARG A 39 3.19 -7.71 -10.32
C ARG A 39 3.67 -6.46 -11.08
N GLU A 40 4.03 -6.61 -12.35
CA GLU A 40 4.63 -5.53 -13.14
C GLU A 40 3.60 -4.54 -13.70
N GLN A 41 2.41 -5.01 -14.08
CA GLN A 41 1.45 -4.19 -14.85
C GLN A 41 0.24 -3.72 -14.03
N MET A 42 0.00 -4.32 -12.86
CA MET A 42 -1.08 -3.94 -11.94
C MET A 42 -0.53 -3.47 -10.59
N SER A 43 0.64 -2.82 -10.60
CA SER A 43 1.40 -2.44 -9.40
C SER A 43 0.58 -1.69 -8.34
N LEU A 44 -0.32 -0.77 -8.73
CA LEU A 44 -1.18 -0.06 -7.77
C LEU A 44 -2.13 -0.98 -6.99
N ALA A 45 -2.62 -2.06 -7.61
CA ALA A 45 -3.42 -3.06 -6.92
C ALA A 45 -2.56 -3.90 -5.98
N VAL A 46 -1.33 -4.21 -6.39
CA VAL A 46 -0.33 -4.91 -5.58
C VAL A 46 0.03 -4.06 -4.35
N ASP A 47 0.27 -2.76 -4.51
CA ASP A 47 0.57 -1.81 -3.43
C ASP A 47 -0.55 -1.78 -2.38
N ARG A 48 -1.81 -1.69 -2.82
CA ARG A 48 -2.96 -1.72 -1.93
C ARG A 48 -3.06 -3.04 -1.15
N VAL A 49 -2.86 -4.17 -1.83
CA VAL A 49 -2.88 -5.50 -1.20
C VAL A 49 -1.74 -5.64 -0.19
N MET A 50 -0.53 -5.18 -0.50
CA MET A 50 0.60 -5.19 0.44
C MET A 50 0.33 -4.33 1.68
N ALA A 51 -0.21 -3.13 1.49
CA ALA A 51 -0.50 -2.18 2.57
C ALA A 51 -1.56 -2.72 3.53
N GLU A 52 -2.77 -2.99 3.04
CA GLU A 52 -3.89 -3.48 3.87
C GLU A 52 -3.64 -4.93 4.36
N GLY A 53 -2.90 -5.72 3.58
CA GLY A 53 -2.44 -7.07 3.92
C GLY A 53 -1.33 -7.10 4.99
N SER A 54 -0.67 -5.96 5.24
CA SER A 54 0.45 -5.82 6.19
C SER A 54 1.62 -6.77 5.94
N CYS A 55 1.90 -7.03 4.67
CA CYS A 55 3.01 -7.87 4.23
C CYS A 55 3.58 -7.26 2.96
N TYR A 56 4.81 -6.76 3.06
CA TYR A 56 5.51 -6.18 1.93
C TYR A 56 6.22 -7.29 1.15
N ASP A 57 5.52 -7.86 0.18
CA ASP A 57 6.03 -8.84 -0.78
C ASP A 57 5.20 -8.74 -2.08
N PRO A 58 5.76 -8.15 -3.15
CA PRO A 58 5.02 -7.94 -4.40
C PRO A 58 4.59 -9.25 -5.09
N ASP A 59 5.37 -10.32 -4.95
CA ASP A 59 5.07 -11.62 -5.56
C ASP A 59 3.90 -12.31 -4.85
N LEU A 60 3.88 -12.28 -3.51
CA LEU A 60 2.78 -12.82 -2.72
C LEU A 60 1.49 -12.01 -2.91
N ALA A 61 1.59 -10.69 -2.96
CA ALA A 61 0.44 -9.84 -3.24
C ALA A 61 -0.13 -10.09 -4.65
N ALA A 62 0.73 -10.18 -5.67
CA ALA A 62 0.30 -10.54 -7.03
C ALA A 62 -0.32 -11.95 -7.11
N LEU A 63 0.23 -12.92 -6.37
CA LEU A 63 -0.35 -14.26 -6.25
C LEU A 63 -1.74 -14.22 -5.59
N ALA A 64 -1.90 -13.45 -4.52
CA ALA A 64 -3.19 -13.29 -3.84
C ALA A 64 -4.24 -12.67 -4.78
N ILE A 65 -3.86 -11.65 -5.56
CA ILE A 65 -4.73 -11.02 -6.59
C ILE A 65 -5.11 -12.05 -7.67
N LYS A 66 -4.15 -12.85 -8.15
CA LYS A 66 -4.43 -13.93 -9.11
C LYS A 66 -5.43 -14.94 -8.54
N GLN A 67 -5.21 -15.36 -7.29
CA GLN A 67 -6.04 -16.34 -6.61
C GLN A 67 -7.46 -15.83 -6.40
N SER A 68 -7.62 -14.55 -6.04
CA SER A 68 -8.91 -13.90 -5.80
C SER A 68 -9.60 -13.38 -7.06
N ARG A 69 -9.03 -13.61 -8.25
CA ARG A 69 -9.57 -13.11 -9.54
C ARG A 69 -9.66 -11.58 -9.61
N GLY A 70 -8.76 -10.88 -8.92
CA GLY A 70 -8.77 -9.43 -8.85
C GLY A 70 -9.69 -8.84 -7.77
N ASP A 71 -10.37 -9.67 -6.98
CA ASP A 71 -11.08 -9.20 -5.77
C ASP A 71 -10.03 -8.79 -4.72
N LEU A 72 -9.85 -7.48 -4.54
CA LEU A 72 -8.81 -6.95 -3.65
C LEU A 72 -9.10 -7.22 -2.16
N PRO A 73 -10.32 -7.02 -1.63
CA PRO A 73 -10.66 -7.45 -0.28
C PRO A 73 -10.31 -8.92 0.01
N GLU A 74 -10.63 -9.83 -0.91
CA GLU A 74 -10.27 -11.25 -0.76
C GLU A 74 -8.74 -11.46 -0.84
N ALA A 75 -8.04 -10.78 -1.76
CA ALA A 75 -6.58 -10.84 -1.85
C ALA A 75 -5.89 -10.34 -0.56
N ILE A 76 -6.38 -9.24 0.01
CA ILE A 76 -5.92 -8.68 1.29
C ILE A 76 -6.13 -9.70 2.41
N PHE A 77 -7.29 -10.34 2.45
CA PHE A 77 -7.59 -11.37 3.44
C PHE A 77 -6.67 -12.58 3.31
N LEU A 78 -6.45 -13.07 2.08
CA LEU A 78 -5.51 -14.15 1.79
C LEU A 78 -4.09 -13.82 2.27
N LEU A 79 -3.59 -12.61 1.96
CA LEU A 79 -2.25 -12.20 2.37
C LEU A 79 -2.13 -12.03 3.90
N ARG A 80 -3.16 -11.48 4.55
CA ARG A 80 -3.24 -11.41 6.03
C ARG A 80 -3.25 -12.79 6.67
N ALA A 81 -4.00 -13.73 6.10
CA ALA A 81 -4.05 -15.10 6.57
C ALA A 81 -2.69 -15.79 6.39
N TYR A 82 -2.03 -15.60 5.23
CA TYR A 82 -0.71 -16.15 4.99
C TYR A 82 0.34 -15.62 5.98
N ARG A 83 0.31 -14.32 6.29
CA ARG A 83 1.20 -13.69 7.28
C ARG A 83 1.18 -14.38 8.64
N THR A 84 0.05 -14.93 9.08
CA THR A 84 -0.02 -15.61 10.40
C THR A 84 0.73 -16.95 10.43
N THR A 85 1.07 -17.49 9.26
CA THR A 85 1.84 -18.73 9.11
C THR A 85 3.35 -18.49 9.13
N LEU A 86 3.80 -17.23 9.02
CA LEU A 86 5.21 -16.87 8.92
C LEU A 86 5.84 -16.67 10.31
N PRO A 87 7.08 -17.13 10.53
CA PRO A 87 7.81 -16.84 11.76
C PRO A 87 8.22 -15.37 11.80
N ARG A 88 8.14 -14.75 12.99
CA ARG A 88 8.72 -13.44 13.26
C ARG A 88 10.11 -13.62 13.85
N PHE A 89 11.14 -13.21 13.11
CA PHE A 89 12.55 -13.37 13.50
C PHE A 89 13.22 -12.06 13.96
N GLY A 90 12.49 -10.94 13.96
CA GLY A 90 13.04 -9.66 14.42
C GLY A 90 12.13 -8.48 14.15
N ALA A 91 12.66 -7.28 14.41
CA ALA A 91 12.09 -6.00 14.02
C ALA A 91 13.18 -5.17 13.34
N SER A 92 12.81 -4.36 12.36
CA SER A 92 13.76 -3.42 11.76
C SER A 92 14.14 -2.32 12.76
N THR A 93 15.26 -1.66 12.51
CA THR A 93 15.47 -0.31 13.01
C THR A 93 14.37 0.61 12.48
N PRO A 94 14.06 1.73 13.15
CA PRO A 94 13.16 2.75 12.62
C PRO A 94 13.57 3.18 11.21
N ILE A 95 12.56 3.40 10.35
CA ILE A 95 12.78 3.75 8.94
C ILE A 95 13.14 5.24 8.83
N GLU A 96 14.31 5.52 8.25
CA GLU A 96 14.82 6.89 8.05
C GLU A 96 14.38 7.46 6.70
N THR A 97 13.15 7.97 6.61
CA THR A 97 12.57 8.51 5.35
C THR A 97 13.25 9.79 4.83
N ALA A 98 14.13 10.40 5.63
CA ALA A 98 15.01 11.48 5.19
C ALA A 98 16.07 11.00 4.18
N ASN A 99 16.43 9.71 4.20
CA ASN A 99 17.40 9.07 3.32
C ASN A 99 16.73 8.34 2.14
N MET A 100 15.47 8.68 1.82
CA MET A 100 14.73 8.05 0.73
C MET A 100 15.36 8.38 -0.62
N ALA A 101 15.56 7.37 -1.47
CA ALA A 101 15.81 7.53 -2.89
C ALA A 101 14.50 7.95 -3.57
N VAL A 102 14.23 9.26 -3.55
CA VAL A 102 12.96 9.87 -3.97
C VAL A 102 12.73 9.72 -5.48
N GLN A 103 11.56 9.19 -5.84
CA GLN A 103 11.05 9.09 -7.22
C GLN A 103 9.91 10.09 -7.49
N ARG A 104 9.15 10.45 -6.45
CA ARG A 104 8.13 11.50 -6.47
C ARG A 104 8.21 12.30 -5.18
N ARG A 105 8.10 13.62 -5.28
CA ARG A 105 8.06 14.56 -4.16
C ARG A 105 7.29 15.81 -4.55
N VAL A 106 6.15 16.02 -3.90
CA VAL A 106 5.29 17.18 -4.14
C VAL A 106 4.87 17.85 -2.84
N SER A 107 4.70 19.16 -2.86
CA SER A 107 4.19 19.96 -1.75
C SER A 107 3.19 21.00 -2.26
N ALA A 108 2.03 21.10 -1.63
CA ALA A 108 1.05 22.15 -1.91
C ALA A 108 1.28 23.42 -1.06
N ALA A 109 2.23 23.36 -0.11
CA ALA A 109 2.50 24.45 0.82
C ALA A 109 3.32 25.59 0.20
N PHE A 110 4.17 25.26 -0.78
CA PHE A 110 5.04 26.21 -1.45
C PHE A 110 5.00 25.98 -2.96
N LYS A 111 5.20 27.06 -3.73
CA LYS A 111 5.36 26.96 -5.18
C LYS A 111 6.60 26.14 -5.52
N ASP A 112 7.74 26.54 -4.95
CA ASP A 112 9.03 25.88 -5.11
C ASP A 112 9.57 25.45 -3.74
N ILE A 113 10.23 24.31 -3.69
CA ILE A 113 10.81 23.72 -2.48
C ILE A 113 12.27 23.37 -2.75
N PRO A 114 13.17 23.34 -1.73
CA PRO A 114 14.54 22.88 -1.92
C PRO A 114 14.55 21.48 -2.57
N GLY A 115 15.28 21.31 -3.67
CA GLY A 115 15.26 20.10 -4.50
C GLY A 115 14.09 19.99 -5.50
N GLY A 116 13.24 21.01 -5.61
CA GLY A 116 12.17 21.09 -6.60
C GLY A 116 10.97 20.18 -6.33
N GLN A 117 9.95 20.36 -7.17
CA GLN A 117 8.76 19.53 -7.24
C GLN A 117 9.01 18.39 -8.25
N VAL A 118 8.96 17.14 -7.81
CA VAL A 118 9.16 15.95 -8.65
C VAL A 118 7.83 15.20 -8.75
N LEU A 119 7.17 15.25 -9.90
CA LEU A 119 5.88 14.58 -10.07
C LEU A 119 6.00 13.05 -10.12
N GLY A 120 7.10 12.52 -10.65
CA GLY A 120 7.27 11.08 -10.83
C GLY A 120 6.16 10.43 -11.69
N PRO A 121 6.01 9.10 -11.66
CA PRO A 121 4.93 8.41 -12.37
C PRO A 121 3.59 8.67 -11.68
N THR A 122 2.69 9.42 -12.32
CA THR A 122 1.39 9.80 -11.74
C THR A 122 0.27 9.90 -12.77
N PHE A 123 -0.95 9.65 -12.32
CA PHE A 123 -2.18 9.95 -13.06
C PHE A 123 -2.64 11.40 -12.89
N ASP A 124 -2.00 12.18 -12.02
CA ASP A 124 -2.28 13.61 -11.91
C ASP A 124 -2.13 14.29 -13.27
N TYR A 125 -3.00 15.25 -13.55
CA TYR A 125 -3.02 16.02 -14.81
C TYR A 125 -3.34 15.23 -16.10
N THR A 126 -3.55 13.92 -16.04
CA THR A 126 -4.02 13.15 -17.21
C THR A 126 -5.48 13.47 -17.57
N HIS A 127 -5.87 13.30 -18.83
CA HIS A 127 -7.29 13.32 -19.21
C HIS A 127 -7.90 11.92 -18.98
N ARG A 128 -9.03 11.86 -18.27
CA ARG A 128 -9.69 10.59 -17.89
C ARG A 128 -10.53 10.05 -19.04
N LEU A 129 -9.86 9.69 -20.13
CA LEU A 129 -10.42 9.09 -21.33
C LEU A 129 -9.89 7.67 -21.48
N LEU A 130 -10.74 6.72 -21.89
CA LEU A 130 -10.28 5.36 -22.19
C LEU A 130 -9.32 5.39 -23.38
N ASP A 131 -8.14 4.81 -23.21
CA ASP A 131 -7.15 4.69 -24.28
C ASP A 131 -7.37 3.38 -25.06
N PHE A 132 -8.10 3.46 -26.16
CA PHE A 132 -8.38 2.32 -27.04
C PHE A 132 -7.13 1.75 -27.72
N LYS A 133 -5.99 2.46 -27.72
CA LYS A 133 -4.74 1.91 -28.25
C LYS A 133 -4.26 0.72 -27.44
N LEU A 134 -4.52 0.71 -26.12
CA LEU A 134 -4.14 -0.39 -25.23
C LEU A 134 -4.92 -1.70 -25.49
N ALA A 135 -5.99 -1.66 -26.29
CA ALA A 135 -6.73 -2.86 -26.71
C ALA A 135 -6.16 -3.53 -27.97
N ALA A 136 -5.21 -2.89 -28.68
CA ALA A 136 -4.57 -3.48 -29.85
C ALA A 136 -3.53 -4.53 -29.43
N GLU A 137 -3.44 -5.64 -30.18
CA GLU A 137 -2.43 -6.68 -29.97
C GLU A 137 -1.03 -6.20 -30.41
N GLY A 138 -0.01 -6.57 -29.64
CA GLY A 138 1.38 -6.16 -29.87
C GLY A 138 1.79 -5.06 -28.90
N GLY A 139 2.78 -5.33 -28.06
CA GLY A 139 3.29 -4.39 -27.07
C GLY A 139 3.56 -3.02 -27.69
N HIS A 140 3.03 -1.97 -27.07
CA HIS A 140 3.43 -0.61 -27.40
C HIS A 140 4.89 -0.48 -27.00
N ASP A 141 5.78 -0.28 -27.97
CA ASP A 141 7.17 0.05 -27.71
C ASP A 141 7.17 1.45 -27.08
N VAL A 142 7.07 1.48 -25.75
CA VAL A 142 7.09 2.73 -24.99
C VAL A 142 8.56 3.12 -24.87
N PRO A 143 9.01 4.22 -25.50
CA PRO A 143 10.39 4.64 -25.37
C PRO A 143 10.67 4.91 -23.89
N PRO A 144 11.89 4.58 -23.39
CA PRO A 144 12.24 4.89 -22.03
C PRO A 144 12.08 6.40 -21.78
N ALA A 145 11.61 6.74 -20.58
CA ALA A 145 11.52 8.13 -20.17
C ALA A 145 12.91 8.78 -20.25
N GLN A 146 12.95 10.05 -20.68
CA GLN A 146 14.19 10.80 -20.70
C GLN A 146 14.74 10.91 -19.27
N VAL A 147 15.99 10.50 -19.10
CA VAL A 147 16.69 10.63 -17.82
C VAL A 147 17.21 12.05 -17.72
N PHE A 148 16.87 12.74 -16.64
CA PHE A 148 17.46 14.04 -16.33
C PHE A 148 18.90 13.81 -15.83
N GLU A 149 19.89 14.47 -16.44
CA GLU A 149 21.30 14.24 -16.13
C GLU A 149 21.73 14.82 -14.77
N GLU A 150 20.98 15.80 -14.23
CA GLU A 150 21.33 16.42 -12.96
C GLU A 150 20.98 15.49 -11.78
N VAL A 151 22.00 15.17 -10.99
CA VAL A 151 21.84 14.30 -9.83
C VAL A 151 21.13 15.07 -8.72
N MET A 152 19.94 14.60 -8.34
CA MET A 152 19.24 15.09 -7.17
C MET A 152 20.09 14.93 -5.91
N PRO A 153 20.10 15.92 -4.99
CA PRO A 153 20.74 15.74 -3.69
C PRO A 153 20.23 14.48 -3.00
N THR A 154 21.15 13.71 -2.44
CA THR A 154 20.85 12.45 -1.71
C THR A 154 20.08 12.68 -0.42
N GLN A 155 20.12 13.90 0.13
CA GLN A 155 19.34 14.31 1.28
C GLN A 155 18.49 15.52 0.92
N LEU A 156 17.18 15.33 0.99
CA LEU A 156 16.19 16.39 0.79
C LEU A 156 15.49 16.67 2.12
N ALA A 157 15.72 17.86 2.66
CA ALA A 157 15.02 18.34 3.84
C ALA A 157 13.51 18.18 3.65
N THR A 158 12.84 17.69 4.70
CA THR A 158 11.37 17.56 4.68
C THR A 158 10.74 18.94 4.80
N ILE A 159 9.55 19.11 4.23
CA ILE A 159 8.82 20.39 4.38
C ILE A 159 8.46 20.64 5.84
N ALA A 160 8.24 19.59 6.62
CA ALA A 160 8.08 19.70 8.07
C ALA A 160 9.33 20.28 8.75
N GLN A 161 10.54 19.88 8.35
CA GLN A 161 11.79 20.46 8.87
C GLN A 161 11.94 21.93 8.50
N VAL A 162 11.52 22.33 7.29
CA VAL A 162 11.50 23.74 6.89
C VAL A 162 10.56 24.54 7.80
N PHE A 163 9.33 24.06 8.02
CA PHE A 163 8.40 24.73 8.94
C PHE A 163 8.90 24.77 10.39
N ALA A 164 9.51 23.69 10.87
CA ALA A 164 10.07 23.63 12.22
C ALA A 164 11.24 24.60 12.39
N HIS A 165 12.12 24.74 11.38
CA HIS A 165 13.21 25.71 11.39
C HIS A 165 12.71 27.16 11.49
N GLU A 166 11.59 27.46 10.84
CA GLU A 166 10.92 28.77 10.91
C GLU A 166 10.04 28.96 12.17
N GLY A 167 9.95 27.96 13.05
CA GLY A 167 9.07 28.00 14.23
C GLY A 167 7.57 27.98 13.91
N LEU A 168 7.20 27.49 12.73
CA LEU A 168 5.81 27.42 12.23
C LEU A 168 5.16 26.06 12.48
N LEU A 169 5.95 25.05 12.84
CA LEU A 169 5.48 23.72 13.21
C LEU A 169 6.05 23.34 14.58
N GLU A 170 5.19 22.83 15.45
CA GLU A 170 5.63 22.22 16.70
C GLU A 170 6.51 20.99 16.40
N GLY A 171 7.63 20.87 17.09
CA GLY A 171 8.47 19.67 16.99
C GLY A 171 7.73 18.43 17.49
N ASP A 172 8.11 17.26 16.99
CA ASP A 172 7.60 16.01 17.54
C ASP A 172 7.93 15.92 19.04
N PRO A 173 6.99 15.45 19.87
CA PRO A 173 7.24 15.29 21.29
C PRO A 173 8.43 14.35 21.48
N VAL A 174 9.32 14.71 22.42
CA VAL A 174 10.45 13.85 22.81
C VAL A 174 9.87 12.51 23.27
N THR A 175 9.98 11.52 22.39
CA THR A 175 9.48 10.18 22.62
C THR A 175 10.64 9.39 23.20
N ASP A 176 10.39 8.64 24.27
CA ASP A 176 11.38 7.70 24.79
C ASP A 176 11.63 6.64 23.71
N THR A 177 12.78 6.74 23.04
CA THR A 177 13.18 5.83 21.96
C THR A 177 13.42 4.40 22.46
N SER A 178 13.44 4.17 23.78
CA SER A 178 13.52 2.84 24.37
C SER A 178 12.15 2.15 24.51
N ALA A 179 11.05 2.91 24.45
CA ALA A 179 9.71 2.34 24.53
C ALA A 179 9.34 1.60 23.25
N GLN A 180 8.90 0.35 23.38
CA GLN A 180 8.41 -0.43 22.24
C GLN A 180 7.06 0.10 21.79
N PRO A 181 6.83 0.28 20.47
CA PRO A 181 5.52 0.68 19.96
C PRO A 181 4.50 -0.45 20.21
N TYR A 182 3.25 -0.06 20.42
CA TYR A 182 2.15 -1.01 20.55
C TYR A 182 2.01 -1.89 19.30
N ASP A 183 1.66 -3.17 19.48
CA ASP A 183 1.49 -4.12 18.41
C ASP A 183 0.09 -4.74 18.39
N LEU A 184 -0.80 -4.19 17.57
CA LEU A 184 -2.16 -4.65 17.31
C LEU A 184 -2.23 -6.08 16.75
N THR A 185 -1.12 -6.64 16.30
CA THR A 185 -1.06 -8.04 15.84
C THR A 185 -0.80 -9.03 16.97
N ARG A 186 -0.49 -8.53 18.18
CA ARG A 186 -0.27 -9.32 19.39
C ARG A 186 -1.29 -9.02 20.48
N GLU A 187 -1.69 -7.76 20.60
CA GLU A 187 -2.62 -7.29 21.62
C GLU A 187 -3.85 -6.62 20.98
N PRO A 188 -5.06 -6.85 21.51
CA PRO A 188 -6.26 -6.24 21.00
C PRO A 188 -6.32 -4.74 21.36
N MET A 189 -6.79 -3.91 20.44
CA MET A 189 -6.97 -2.47 20.67
C MET A 189 -7.87 -2.20 21.89
N ALA A 190 -7.44 -1.27 22.75
CA ALA A 190 -8.22 -0.74 23.85
C ALA A 190 -8.44 0.77 23.67
N PHE A 191 -9.62 1.27 24.07
CA PHE A 191 -9.94 2.69 23.96
C PHE A 191 -9.91 3.37 25.34
N PRO A 192 -9.36 4.61 25.44
CA PRO A 192 -8.74 5.39 24.36
C PRO A 192 -7.40 4.79 23.90
N ALA A 193 -7.19 4.73 22.58
CA ALA A 193 -5.98 4.16 21.99
C ALA A 193 -4.92 5.25 21.78
N ASP A 194 -3.64 4.91 21.99
CA ASP A 194 -2.51 5.82 21.78
C ASP A 194 -2.18 6.03 20.28
N ARG A 195 -1.28 6.98 19.98
CA ARG A 195 -1.00 7.40 18.59
C ARG A 195 -0.45 6.25 17.74
N ASP A 196 0.44 5.44 18.28
CA ASP A 196 1.03 4.28 17.63
C ASP A 196 -0.04 3.24 17.24
N GLN A 197 -0.95 2.91 18.14
CA GLN A 197 -2.10 2.03 17.89
C GLN A 197 -2.97 2.58 16.76
N ARG A 198 -3.31 3.87 16.81
CA ARG A 198 -4.14 4.50 15.79
C ARG A 198 -3.45 4.49 14.43
N LEU A 199 -2.16 4.83 14.35
CA LEU A 199 -1.40 4.82 13.09
C LEU A 199 -1.26 3.41 12.53
N GLN A 200 -0.99 2.41 13.38
CA GLN A 200 -0.93 1.02 12.95
C GLN A 200 -2.28 0.52 12.44
N ALA A 201 -3.40 0.91 13.07
CA ALA A 201 -4.73 0.58 12.59
C ALA A 201 -5.06 1.26 11.26
N LEU A 202 -4.72 2.56 11.11
CA LEU A 202 -4.95 3.32 9.88
C LEU A 202 -4.15 2.75 8.70
N ALA A 203 -2.90 2.35 8.91
CA ALA A 203 -2.08 1.72 7.87
C ALA A 203 -2.65 0.37 7.37
N ARG A 204 -3.56 -0.25 8.15
CA ARG A 204 -4.19 -1.54 7.89
C ARG A 204 -5.67 -1.43 7.50
N GLY A 205 -6.18 -0.20 7.44
CA GLY A 205 -7.59 0.08 7.21
C GLY A 205 -7.95 0.09 5.73
N ASP A 206 -9.22 -0.15 5.44
CA ASP A 206 -9.74 -0.08 4.06
C ASP A 206 -9.58 1.34 3.50
N GLU A 207 -8.92 1.43 2.34
CA GLU A 207 -8.65 2.71 1.68
C GLU A 207 -9.93 3.52 1.42
N GLY A 208 -10.99 2.88 0.91
CA GLY A 208 -12.24 3.55 0.57
C GLY A 208 -12.97 4.11 1.81
N PHE A 209 -13.00 3.33 2.88
CA PHE A 209 -13.57 3.74 4.16
C PHE A 209 -12.80 4.93 4.75
N LEU A 210 -11.47 4.87 4.81
CA LEU A 210 -10.65 5.95 5.35
C LEU A 210 -10.73 7.23 4.49
N LEU A 211 -10.77 7.09 3.16
CA LEU A 211 -11.00 8.22 2.24
C LEU A 211 -12.36 8.87 2.51
N SER A 212 -13.41 8.09 2.75
CA SER A 212 -14.75 8.64 3.05
C SER A 212 -14.76 9.44 4.36
N LEU A 213 -14.05 8.96 5.39
CA LEU A 213 -13.90 9.66 6.66
C LEU A 213 -13.11 10.96 6.50
N ALA A 214 -11.95 10.91 5.83
CA ALA A 214 -11.13 12.09 5.54
C ALA A 214 -11.93 13.13 4.73
N TYR A 215 -12.69 12.70 3.72
CA TYR A 215 -13.54 13.57 2.91
C TYR A 215 -14.64 14.24 3.75
N SER A 216 -15.24 13.52 4.69
CA SER A 216 -16.25 14.12 5.58
C SER A 216 -15.69 15.26 6.45
N SER A 217 -14.44 15.13 6.93
CA SER A 217 -13.74 16.19 7.68
C SER A 217 -13.49 17.41 6.81
N GLN A 218 -13.07 17.21 5.56
CA GLN A 218 -12.92 18.29 4.57
C GLN A 218 -14.24 19.00 4.27
N ARG A 219 -15.38 18.32 4.45
CA ARG A 219 -16.74 18.87 4.29
C ARG A 219 -17.30 19.47 5.57
N GLY A 220 -16.52 19.56 6.65
CA GLY A 220 -16.86 20.28 7.89
C GLY A 220 -17.14 19.40 9.11
N TRP A 221 -17.14 18.07 8.98
CA TRP A 221 -17.35 17.16 10.12
C TRP A 221 -16.06 16.93 10.89
N GLY A 222 -15.78 17.78 11.89
CA GLY A 222 -14.49 17.76 12.58
C GLY A 222 -13.39 18.36 11.71
N SER A 223 -13.62 19.56 11.19
CA SER A 223 -12.68 20.28 10.32
C SER A 223 -11.33 20.52 10.98
N THR A 224 -10.25 20.25 10.24
CA THR A 224 -8.85 20.44 10.66
C THR A 224 -8.06 21.37 9.75
N HIS A 225 -8.70 21.93 8.70
CA HIS A 225 -8.04 22.76 7.67
C HIS A 225 -6.78 22.11 7.06
N PRO A 226 -6.88 20.92 6.43
CA PRO A 226 -5.71 20.18 5.99
C PRO A 226 -4.99 20.87 4.82
N LEU A 227 -3.66 20.81 4.87
CA LEU A 227 -2.76 21.18 3.78
C LEU A 227 -1.86 19.98 3.48
N CYS A 228 -1.63 19.68 2.20
CA CYS A 228 -0.64 18.70 1.79
C CYS A 228 0.77 19.31 1.95
N GLY A 229 1.35 19.16 3.13
CA GLY A 229 2.69 19.66 3.44
C GLY A 229 3.75 19.01 2.54
N GLU A 230 3.73 17.69 2.43
CA GLU A 230 4.60 16.93 1.53
C GLU A 230 4.04 15.53 1.26
N ILE A 231 4.13 15.06 0.01
CA ILE A 231 4.01 13.65 -0.35
C ILE A 231 5.30 13.26 -1.04
N ARG A 232 5.99 12.24 -0.50
CA ARG A 232 7.18 11.63 -1.10
C ARG A 232 6.98 10.13 -1.28
N MET A 233 7.53 9.60 -2.36
CA MET A 233 7.52 8.18 -2.71
C MET A 233 8.89 7.83 -3.28
N GLY A 234 9.42 6.68 -2.89
CA GLY A 234 10.73 6.22 -3.27
C GLY A 234 11.16 5.04 -2.40
N GLU A 235 12.42 4.65 -2.55
CA GLU A 235 12.98 3.52 -1.83
C GLU A 235 13.72 3.97 -0.57
N VAL A 236 13.66 3.16 0.48
CA VAL A 236 14.38 3.41 1.74
C VAL A 236 14.98 2.11 2.25
N SER A 237 16.23 2.17 2.70
CA SER A 237 16.91 1.01 3.26
C SER A 237 16.25 0.57 4.57
N VAL A 238 16.01 -0.72 4.71
CA VAL A 238 15.55 -1.35 5.94
C VAL A 238 16.71 -2.13 6.56
N GLY A 239 17.07 -1.79 7.79
CA GLY A 239 18.08 -2.52 8.57
C GLY A 239 17.43 -3.28 9.72
N PHE A 240 18.02 -4.39 10.14
CA PHE A 240 17.71 -5.07 11.39
C PHE A 240 18.99 -5.64 11.98
N THR A 241 19.03 -5.78 13.31
CA THR A 241 20.17 -6.38 14.02
C THR A 241 19.75 -7.77 14.48
N PRO A 242 20.32 -8.85 13.93
CA PRO A 242 20.16 -10.21 14.46
C PRO A 242 20.70 -10.33 15.89
N ASP A 243 20.13 -11.21 16.70
CA ASP A 243 20.57 -11.45 18.09
C ASP A 243 21.95 -12.15 18.14
N GLU A 244 22.38 -12.79 17.04
CA GLU A 244 23.60 -13.59 16.96
C GLU A 244 24.90 -12.79 16.66
N LEU A 245 24.84 -11.46 16.61
CA LEU A 245 25.98 -10.58 16.29
C LEU A 245 26.49 -9.73 17.47
#